data_AF-A0A5C7T9R6-F1
#
_entry.id   AF-A0A5C7T9R6-F1
#
_cell.length_a   1.000
_cell.length_b   1.000
_cell.length_c   1.000
_cell.angle_alpha   90.00
_cell.angle_beta   90.00
_cell.angle_gamma   90.00
#
_symmetry.space_group_name_H-M   'P 1'
#
loop_
_entity.id
_entity.type
_entity.pdbx_description
1 polymer ?
#
loop_
_entity_poly.entity_id
_entity_poly.type
_entity_poly.pdbx_seq_one_letter_code
_entity_poly.pdbx_strand_id
1 'polypeptide(L)'
;MFVRIRRLRYAGRRIPDHEADRPEHQTTGDLHSFGGRFELHPPLANAGPRDVLHDARVIGIGPGVGGMLVRGFEEHRGAAVLQEWEVTPLETVVGADGLRRWNWPR
;
A
#
# COMPACT_ATOMS: atom_id res chain seq x y z
N MET A 1 -0.62 -9.69 4.50
CA MET A 1 -1.68 -9.89 3.48
C MET A 1 -1.18 -9.35 2.15
N PHE A 2 -1.31 -10.10 1.05
CA PHE A 2 -0.91 -9.58 -0.26
C PHE A 2 -1.89 -8.53 -0.79
N VAL A 3 -1.37 -7.35 -1.11
CA VAL A 3 -2.16 -6.19 -1.49
C VAL A 3 -1.50 -5.41 -2.63
N ARG A 4 -2.34 -4.68 -3.37
CA ARG A 4 -1.94 -3.51 -4.14
C ARG A 4 -2.22 -2.27 -3.31
N ILE A 5 -1.25 -1.37 -3.26
CA ILE A 5 -1.36 -0.06 -2.64
C ILE A 5 -1.33 1.00 -3.73
N ARG A 6 -2.30 1.91 -3.71
CA ARG A 6 -2.27 3.18 -4.43
C ARG A 6 -2.05 4.31 -3.44
N ARG A 7 -0.97 5.07 -3.60
CA ARG A 7 -0.70 6.26 -2.79
C ARG A 7 -1.63 7.37 -3.24
N LEU A 8 -2.32 7.99 -2.28
CA LEU A 8 -3.18 9.15 -2.52
C LEU A 8 -2.47 10.45 -2.14
N ARG A 9 -1.36 10.36 -1.42
CA ARG A 9 -0.48 11.48 -1.11
C ARG A 9 0.98 11.16 -1.42
N TYR A 10 1.75 12.21 -1.63
CA TYR A 10 3.20 12.12 -1.70
C TYR A 10 3.79 13.38 -1.08
N ALA A 11 4.77 13.21 -0.19
CA ALA A 11 5.40 14.32 0.54
C ALA A 11 4.38 15.26 1.24
N GLY A 12 3.28 14.70 1.77
CA GLY A 12 2.21 15.46 2.44
C GLY A 12 1.15 16.07 1.51
N ARG A 13 1.37 16.08 0.19
CA ARG A 13 0.44 16.65 -0.79
C ARG A 13 -0.45 15.59 -1.39
N ARG A 14 -1.71 15.93 -1.66
CA ARG A 14 -2.63 15.04 -2.38
C ARG A 14 -2.18 14.90 -3.83
N ILE A 15 -2.12 13.67 -4.31
CA ILE A 15 -1.86 13.36 -5.71
C ILE A 15 -3.14 13.68 -6.50
N PRO A 16 -3.08 14.45 -7.59
CA PRO A 16 -4.23 14.72 -8.44
C PRO A 16 -4.81 13.44 -9.05
N ASP A 17 -6.13 13.36 -9.22
CA ASP A 17 -6.79 12.14 -9.69
C ASP A 17 -6.28 11.64 -11.04
N HIS A 18 -5.92 12.56 -11.96
CA HIS A 18 -5.35 12.22 -13.27
C HIS A 18 -3.91 11.67 -13.21
N GLU A 19 -3.25 11.79 -12.07
CA GLU A 19 -1.92 11.22 -11.81
C GLU A 19 -1.99 9.98 -10.91
N ALA A 20 -3.10 9.76 -10.20
CA ALA A 20 -3.23 8.74 -9.17
C ALA A 20 -2.93 7.30 -9.65
N ASP A 21 -3.17 7.02 -10.93
CA ASP A 21 -2.96 5.70 -11.52
C ASP A 21 -1.57 5.54 -12.15
N ARG A 22 -0.67 6.51 -12.01
CA ARG A 22 0.70 6.37 -12.51
C ARG A 22 1.48 5.28 -11.72
N PRO A 23 2.38 4.52 -12.39
CA PRO A 23 3.11 3.43 -11.75
C PRO A 23 3.90 3.82 -10.50
N GLU A 24 4.46 5.03 -10.45
CA GLU A 24 5.22 5.54 -9.29
C GLU A 24 4.37 5.73 -8.03
N HIS A 25 3.04 5.73 -8.15
CA HIS A 25 2.11 5.83 -7.03
C HIS A 25 1.49 4.48 -6.66
N GLN A 26 1.89 3.40 -7.33
CA GLN A 26 1.38 2.06 -7.09
C GLN A 26 2.51 1.14 -6.62
N THR A 27 2.28 0.42 -5.52
CA THR A 27 3.18 -0.63 -5.05
C THR A 27 2.38 -1.89 -4.76
N THR A 28 2.94 -3.06 -5.03
CA THR A 28 2.34 -4.34 -4.64
C THR A 28 3.28 -5.08 -3.70
N GLY A 29 2.75 -5.72 -2.67
CA GLY A 29 3.57 -6.39 -1.66
C GLY A 29 2.76 -7.15 -0.63
N ASP A 30 3.45 -7.65 0.38
CA ASP A 30 2.85 -8.23 1.58
C ASP A 30 2.71 -7.16 2.66
N LEU A 31 1.49 -6.76 2.96
CA LEU A 31 1.16 -5.78 3.99
C LEU A 31 1.15 -6.43 5.37
N HIS A 32 2.02 -5.92 6.24
CA HIS A 32 2.14 -6.30 7.64
C HIS A 32 1.70 -5.14 8.51
N SER A 33 1.03 -5.45 9.61
CA SER A 33 0.66 -4.46 10.63
C SER A 33 1.38 -4.80 11.92
N PHE A 34 2.15 -3.85 12.43
CA PHE A 34 2.85 -3.94 13.70
C PHE A 34 2.37 -2.80 14.58
N GLY A 35 2.28 -2.98 15.90
CA GLY A 35 1.74 -1.96 16.82
C GLY A 35 2.38 -0.58 16.60
N GLY A 36 1.67 0.30 15.89
CA GLY A 36 2.13 1.65 15.55
C GLY A 36 2.71 1.86 14.14
N ARG A 37 2.66 0.89 13.22
CA ARG A 37 3.04 1.08 11.80
C ARG A 37 2.48 0.01 10.86
N PHE A 38 2.37 0.37 9.59
CA PHE A 38 2.12 -0.55 8.48
C PHE A 38 3.36 -0.63 7.60
N GLU A 39 3.70 -1.84 7.22
CA GLU A 39 4.87 -2.12 6.39
C GLU A 39 4.44 -2.91 5.15
N LEU A 40 4.83 -2.42 3.98
CA LEU A 40 4.69 -3.17 2.74
C LEU A 40 6.02 -3.83 2.40
N HIS A 41 6.06 -5.15 2.50
CA HIS A 41 7.23 -5.95 2.18
C HIS A 41 7.21 -6.42 0.73
N PRO A 42 8.38 -6.58 0.08
CA PRO A 42 8.42 -7.27 -1.20
C PRO A 42 7.86 -8.70 -1.04
N PRO A 43 7.15 -9.22 -2.04
CA PRO A 43 6.66 -10.60 -1.99
C PRO A 43 7.83 -11.57 -1.93
N LEU A 44 7.77 -12.53 -0.99
CA LEU A 44 8.68 -13.68 -0.94
C LEU A 44 10.18 -13.32 -0.80
N ALA A 45 10.52 -12.09 -0.39
CA ALA A 45 11.89 -11.65 -0.19
C ALA A 45 12.17 -11.33 1.28
N ASN A 46 13.34 -11.73 1.77
CA ASN A 46 13.85 -11.36 3.10
C ASN A 46 14.57 -10.00 3.08
N ALA A 47 14.05 -9.04 2.31
CA ALA A 47 14.55 -7.67 2.33
C ALA A 47 13.73 -6.83 3.32
N GLY A 48 14.26 -5.67 3.72
CA GLY A 48 13.50 -4.72 4.53
C GLY A 48 12.22 -4.22 3.85
N PRO A 49 11.34 -3.53 4.59
CA PRO A 49 10.10 -3.01 4.04
C PRO A 49 10.39 -2.02 2.91
N ARG A 50 9.61 -2.09 1.83
CA ARG A 50 9.69 -1.13 0.71
C ARG A 50 9.06 0.20 1.11
N ASP A 51 7.91 0.12 1.75
CA ASP A 51 7.14 1.27 2.17
C ASP A 51 6.70 1.10 3.62
N VAL A 52 6.84 2.17 4.40
CA VAL A 52 6.46 2.20 5.81
C VAL A 52 5.56 3.40 6.08
N LEU A 53 4.42 3.13 6.71
CA LEU A 53 3.51 4.15 7.19
C LEU A 53 3.47 4.06 8.72
N HIS A 54 3.98 5.07 9.40
CA HIS A 54 3.90 5.16 10.85
C HIS A 54 2.49 5.58 11.26
N ASP A 55 1.96 4.94 12.31
CA ASP A 55 0.59 5.16 12.75
C ASP A 55 0.41 6.58 13.29
N ALA A 56 -0.68 7.22 12.86
CA ALA A 56 -1.15 8.49 13.37
C ALA A 56 -2.11 8.31 14.55
N ARG A 57 -1.84 7.37 15.48
CA ARG A 57 -2.67 7.03 16.66
C ARG A 57 -4.16 6.68 16.42
N VAL A 58 -4.70 6.84 15.22
CA VAL A 58 -6.06 6.45 14.84
C VAL A 58 -6.04 6.04 13.37
N ILE A 59 -5.99 4.73 13.16
CA ILE A 59 -6.21 4.09 11.87
C ILE A 59 -7.69 4.29 11.51
N GLY A 60 -7.96 5.10 10.48
CA GLY A 60 -9.28 5.08 9.83
C GLY A 60 -9.29 4.04 8.73
N ILE A 61 -9.61 2.78 9.04
CA ILE A 61 -10.00 1.78 8.03
C ILE A 61 -11.40 2.17 7.57
N GLY A 62 -11.47 2.96 6.50
CA GLY A 62 -12.72 3.35 5.85
C GLY A 62 -12.95 2.61 4.54
N PRO A 63 -14.21 2.52 4.06
CA PRO A 63 -14.47 2.10 2.70
C PRO A 63 -13.82 3.10 1.72
N GLY A 64 -12.83 2.64 0.97
CA GLY A 64 -12.22 3.34 -0.16
C GLY A 64 -12.90 2.99 -1.48
N VAL A 65 -12.57 3.70 -2.55
CA VAL A 65 -13.09 3.42 -3.90
C VAL A 65 -12.28 2.27 -4.51
N GLY A 66 -12.57 1.04 -4.04
CA GLY A 66 -11.87 -0.17 -4.48
C GLY A 66 -11.02 -0.85 -3.40
N GLY A 67 -11.19 -0.50 -2.12
CA GLY A 67 -10.48 -1.19 -1.03
C GLY A 67 -10.59 -0.53 0.35
N MET A 68 -9.57 -0.74 1.16
CA MET A 68 -9.39 -0.18 2.50
C MET A 68 -8.53 1.09 2.43
N LEU A 69 -8.99 2.20 3.02
CA LEU A 69 -8.13 3.37 3.21
C LEU A 69 -7.27 3.20 4.46
N VAL A 70 -5.97 3.48 4.37
CA VAL A 70 -5.03 3.54 5.50
C VAL A 70 -4.39 4.91 5.50
N ARG A 71 -4.38 5.57 6.67
CA ARG A 71 -3.81 6.90 6.85
C ARG A 71 -2.78 6.87 7.98
N GLY A 72 -1.69 7.59 7.79
CA GLY A 72 -0.61 7.67 8.77
C GLY A 72 0.41 8.73 8.38
N PHE A 73 1.62 8.61 8.90
CA PHE A 73 2.74 9.49 8.62
C PHE A 73 3.86 8.73 7.91
N GLU A 74 4.48 9.38 6.94
CA GLU A 74 5.72 8.94 6.30
C GLU A 74 6.82 9.95 6.67
N GLU A 75 8.06 9.50 6.84
CA GLU A 75 9.18 10.43 6.97
C GLU A 75 9.55 10.97 5.58
N HIS A 76 9.49 12.30 5.42
CA HIS A 76 9.92 12.97 4.21
C HIS A 76 10.85 14.13 4.57
N ARG A 77 12.12 14.01 4.16
CA ARG A 77 13.18 15.02 4.43
C ARG A 77 13.30 15.39 5.93
N GLY A 78 13.24 14.38 6.81
CA GLY A 78 13.35 14.56 8.26
C GLY A 78 12.09 15.12 8.93
N ALA A 79 10.98 15.27 8.21
CA ALA A 79 9.69 15.68 8.76
C ALA A 79 8.65 14.57 8.62
N ALA A 80 7.76 14.43 9.60
CA ALA A 80 6.59 13.57 9.50
C ALA A 80 5.53 14.25 8.61
N VAL A 81 5.17 13.61 7.50
CA VAL A 81 4.16 14.12 6.57
C VAL A 81 2.97 13.17 6.48
N LEU A 82 1.78 13.73 6.37
CA LEU A 82 0.55 12.96 6.21
C LEU A 82 0.61 12.14 4.91
N GLN A 83 0.32 10.85 5.04
CA GLN A 83 0.29 9.91 3.93
C GLN A 83 -0.98 9.06 3.99
N GLU A 84 -1.50 8.71 2.81
CA GLU A 84 -2.74 7.99 2.61
C GLU A 84 -2.55 6.92 1.53
N TRP A 85 -2.93 5.69 1.87
CA TRP A 85 -2.85 4.52 1.02
C TRP A 85 -4.25 3.97 0.82
N GLU A 86 -4.62 3.76 -0.44
CA GLU A 86 -5.73 2.89 -0.78
C GLU A 86 -5.18 1.48 -0.99
N VAL A 87 -5.70 0.54 -0.21
CA VAL A 87 -5.20 -0.82 -0.11
C VAL A 87 -6.26 -1.78 -0.65
N THR A 88 -5.94 -2.44 -1.75
CA THR A 88 -6.80 -3.45 -2.39
C THR A 88 -6.16 -4.83 -2.21
N PRO A 89 -6.83 -5.79 -1.54
CA PRO A 89 -6.37 -7.17 -1.47
C PRO A 89 -6.17 -7.74 -2.87
N LEU A 90 -5.08 -8.49 -3.09
CA LEU A 90 -4.93 -9.22 -4.34
C LEU A 90 -5.89 -10.41 -4.38
N GLU A 91 -6.55 -10.61 -5.51
CA GLU A 91 -7.34 -11.80 -5.76
C GLU A 91 -6.44 -12.98 -6.16
N THR A 92 -6.90 -14.20 -5.89
CA THR A 92 -6.29 -15.41 -6.45
C THR A 92 -6.91 -15.73 -7.80
N VAL A 93 -6.08 -15.92 -8.82
CA VAL A 93 -6.47 -16.39 -10.16
C VAL A 93 -5.96 -17.81 -10.39
N VAL A 94 -6.64 -18.55 -11.27
CA VAL A 94 -6.19 -19.88 -11.72
C VAL A 94 -5.37 -19.69 -12.99
N GLY A 95 -4.12 -20.15 -12.98
CA GLY A 95 -3.24 -20.12 -14.14
C GLY A 95 -3.66 -21.11 -15.23
N ALA A 96 -3.08 -20.96 -16.42
CA ALA A 96 -3.30 -21.89 -17.54
C ALA A 96 -2.86 -23.33 -17.23
N ASP A 97 -2.00 -23.50 -16.22
CA ASP A 97 -1.54 -24.78 -15.68
C ASP A 97 -2.46 -25.35 -14.58
N GLY A 98 -3.60 -24.70 -14.31
CA GLY A 98 -4.56 -25.11 -13.28
C GLY A 98 -4.13 -24.74 -11.84
N LEU A 99 -2.98 -24.09 -11.66
CA LEU A 99 -2.49 -23.72 -10.32
C LEU A 99 -3.06 -22.37 -9.88
N ARG A 100 -3.45 -22.26 -8.60
CA ARG A 100 -3.86 -20.99 -8.00
C ARG A 100 -2.64 -20.09 -7.73
N ARG A 101 -2.73 -18.83 -8.16
CA ARG A 101 -1.69 -17.81 -8.01
C ARG A 101 -2.33 -16.49 -7.63
N TRP A 102 -1.60 -15.65 -6.91
CA TRP A 102 -2.04 -14.27 -6.69
C TRP A 102 -1.95 -13.46 -7.99
N ASN A 103 -2.92 -12.57 -8.21
CA ASN A 103 -2.99 -11.70 -9.38
C ASN A 103 -1.98 -10.55 -9.30
N TRP A 104 -0.70 -10.89 -9.46
CA TRP A 104 0.39 -9.92 -9.50
C TRP A 104 0.35 -9.11 -10.81
N PRO A 105 0.50 -7.77 -10.76
CA PRO A 105 0.84 -7.02 -11.98
C PRO A 105 2.22 -7.48 -12.47
N ARG A 106 2.32 -7.80 -13.77
CA ARG A 106 3.58 -8.18 -14.43
C ARG A 106 4.50 -6.98 -14.61
#